data_AF-A0A378IMQ3-F1
#
_entry.id   AF-A0A378IMQ3-F1
#
_cell.length_a   1.000
_cell.length_b   1.000
_cell.length_c   1.000
_cell.angle_alpha   90.00
_cell.angle_beta   90.00
_cell.angle_gamma   90.00
#
_symmetry.space_group_name_H-M   'P 1'
#
loop_
_entity.id
_entity.type
_entity.pdbx_description
1 polymer ?
#
loop_
_entity_poly.entity_id
_entity_poly.type
_entity_poly.pdbx_seq_one_letter_code
_entity_poly.pdbx_strand_id
1 'polypeptide(L)'
;MPEIVTKHPDIVFKILKEAHIKCGTGENQTILKTCPSDKFCSLPTGELCIYGIKDVSQMTQINVFELFRGANTLMPLMGLFIMIFVLGILTGIKISKK
;
A
#
# COMPACT_ATOMS: atom_id res chain seq x y z
N MET A 1 5.08 11.74 9.78
CA MET A 1 3.92 12.19 8.98
C MET A 1 2.83 11.12 9.06
N PRO A 2 2.12 10.92 10.18
CA PRO A 2 1.28 9.73 10.38
C PRO A 2 0.21 9.54 9.28
N GLU A 3 0.32 8.44 8.56
CA GLU A 3 -0.58 7.99 7.51
C GLU A 3 -1.14 6.62 7.92
N ILE A 4 -2.45 6.39 7.74
CA ILE A 4 -3.10 5.11 8.05
C ILE A 4 -3.79 4.58 6.77
N VAL A 5 -3.57 3.30 6.48
CA VAL A 5 -4.35 2.56 5.47
C VAL A 5 -5.49 1.82 6.14
N THR A 6 -6.69 1.91 5.58
CA THR A 6 -7.83 1.08 5.98
C THR A 6 -8.61 0.56 4.78
N LYS A 7 -9.29 -0.58 4.96
CA LYS A 7 -10.22 -1.12 3.95
C LYS A 7 -11.47 -0.26 3.80
N HIS A 8 -11.87 0.44 4.86
CA HIS A 8 -13.11 1.20 4.95
C HIS A 8 -12.84 2.64 5.41
N PRO A 9 -12.19 3.49 4.58
CA PRO A 9 -11.86 4.86 4.94
C PRO A 9 -13.12 5.70 5.22
N ASP A 10 -14.21 5.42 4.50
CA ASP A 10 -15.52 6.03 4.68
C ASP A 10 -16.10 5.83 6.10
N ILE A 11 -16.00 4.61 6.64
CA ILE A 11 -16.44 4.30 8.00
C ILE A 11 -15.58 5.05 9.02
N VAL A 12 -14.25 5.07 8.80
CA VAL A 12 -13.35 5.79 9.69
C VAL A 12 -13.64 7.29 9.68
N PHE A 13 -13.85 7.90 8.51
CA PHE A 13 -14.25 9.30 8.43
C PHE A 13 -15.57 9.57 9.15
N LYS A 14 -16.54 8.66 9.04
CA LYS A 14 -17.81 8.78 9.75
C LYS A 14 -17.62 8.79 11.27
N ILE A 15 -16.86 7.82 11.80
CA ILE A 15 -16.57 7.71 13.24
C ILE A 15 -15.84 8.97 13.74
N LEU A 16 -14.86 9.46 12.99
CA LEU A 16 -14.11 10.65 13.38
C LEU A 16 -14.98 11.92 13.33
N LYS A 17 -15.85 12.05 12.32
CA LYS A 17 -16.82 13.16 12.25
C LYS A 17 -17.81 13.12 13.42
N GLU A 18 -18.28 11.93 13.81
CA GLU A 18 -19.13 11.74 14.99
C GLU A 18 -18.39 12.12 16.29
N ALA A 19 -17.08 11.92 16.34
CA ALA A 19 -16.21 12.38 17.43
C ALA A 19 -15.84 13.89 17.32
N HIS A 20 -16.54 14.66 16.48
CA HIS A 20 -16.28 16.08 16.22
C HIS A 20 -14.87 16.41 15.68
N ILE A 21 -14.20 15.42 15.09
CA ILE A 21 -12.91 15.62 14.43
C ILE A 21 -13.16 16.14 13.02
N LYS A 22 -12.45 17.21 12.65
CA LYS A 22 -12.58 17.83 11.33
C LYS A 22 -11.80 17.03 10.30
N CYS A 23 -12.51 16.31 9.46
CA CYS A 23 -11.95 15.50 8.38
C CYS A 23 -12.54 15.90 7.02
N GLY A 24 -11.70 15.99 6.00
CA GLY A 24 -12.13 16.22 4.60
C GLY A 24 -12.68 17.62 4.32
N THR A 25 -12.37 18.59 5.17
CA THR A 25 -12.90 19.97 5.11
C THR A 25 -11.86 21.00 4.67
N GLY A 26 -10.66 20.57 4.27
CA GLY A 26 -9.59 21.47 3.84
C GLY A 26 -9.02 22.33 4.98
N GLU A 27 -9.06 21.82 6.21
CA GLU A 27 -8.42 22.45 7.38
C GLU A 27 -6.92 22.68 7.16
N ASN A 28 -6.38 23.63 7.91
CA ASN A 28 -5.00 24.08 7.71
C ASN A 28 -4.01 22.97 8.05
N GLN A 29 -3.25 22.52 7.06
CA GLN A 29 -2.26 21.46 7.19
C GLN A 29 -0.93 22.06 7.65
N THR A 30 -0.62 21.87 8.93
CA THR A 30 0.62 22.39 9.54
C THR A 30 1.76 21.40 9.37
N ILE A 31 1.49 20.10 9.53
CA ILE A 31 2.48 19.01 9.52
C ILE A 31 2.38 18.16 8.26
N LEU A 32 1.18 17.82 7.81
CA LEU A 32 0.92 16.90 6.69
C LEU A 32 0.61 17.64 5.38
N LYS A 33 1.53 18.50 4.91
CA LYS A 33 1.33 19.38 3.74
C LYS A 33 1.10 18.66 2.40
N THR A 34 1.52 17.40 2.31
CA THR A 34 1.36 16.55 1.12
C THR A 34 0.09 15.69 1.18
N CYS A 35 -0.68 15.80 2.28
CA CYS A 35 -1.93 15.06 2.43
C CYS A 35 -3.01 15.64 1.51
N PRO A 36 -3.71 14.83 0.72
CA PRO A 36 -4.90 15.28 0.02
C PRO A 36 -5.95 15.81 1.01
N SER A 37 -6.57 16.94 0.68
CA SER A 37 -7.48 17.67 1.58
C SER A 37 -8.71 16.85 1.98
N ASP A 38 -9.15 15.94 1.12
CA ASP A 38 -10.26 15.01 1.32
C ASP A 38 -9.88 13.82 2.22
N LYS A 39 -8.58 13.53 2.35
CA LYS A 39 -8.03 12.44 3.18
C LYS A 39 -7.51 12.91 4.55
N PHE A 40 -7.38 14.22 4.72
CA PHE A 40 -6.84 14.86 5.90
C PHE A 40 -7.85 14.94 7.04
N CYS A 41 -7.39 14.66 8.25
CA CYS A 41 -8.09 14.86 9.51
C CYS A 41 -7.21 15.67 10.48
N SER A 42 -7.81 16.71 11.06
CA SER A 42 -7.22 17.50 12.14
C SER A 42 -7.72 16.97 13.49
N LEU A 43 -6.86 16.27 14.21
CA LEU A 43 -7.13 15.70 15.54
C LEU A 43 -6.71 16.68 16.64
N PRO A 44 -7.30 16.58 17.85
CA PRO A 44 -6.88 17.42 18.99
C PRO A 44 -5.41 17.27 19.36
N THR A 45 -4.83 16.10 19.11
CA THR A 45 -3.43 15.75 19.46
C THR A 45 -2.47 15.84 18.27
N GLY A 46 -2.95 16.18 17.07
CA GLY A 46 -2.11 16.25 15.88
C GLY A 46 -2.88 16.11 14.57
N GLU A 47 -2.18 15.70 13.52
CA GLU A 47 -2.75 15.57 12.18
C GLU A 47 -2.68 14.12 11.72
N LEU A 48 -3.64 13.69 10.89
CA LEU A 48 -3.70 12.33 10.38
C LEU A 48 -4.19 12.29 8.92
N CYS A 49 -3.53 11.50 8.08
CA CYS A 49 -4.04 11.15 6.75
C CYS A 49 -4.62 9.74 6.74
N ILE A 50 -5.82 9.61 6.19
CA ILE A 50 -6.55 8.34 6.14
C ILE A 50 -6.76 7.96 4.69
N TYR A 51 -6.15 6.86 4.30
CA TYR A 51 -6.18 6.36 2.93
C TYR A 51 -6.91 5.03 2.84
N GLY A 52 -7.55 4.79 1.69
CA GLY A 52 -8.03 3.48 1.31
C GLY A 52 -6.93 2.60 0.75
N ILE A 53 -7.17 1.29 0.64
CA ILE A 53 -6.24 0.34 -0.01
C ILE A 53 -5.89 0.78 -1.45
N LYS A 54 -6.85 1.38 -2.16
CA LYS A 54 -6.65 1.87 -3.54
C LYS A 54 -5.72 3.08 -3.61
N ASP A 55 -5.62 3.83 -2.51
CA ASP A 55 -4.89 5.08 -2.43
C ASP A 55 -3.50 4.89 -1.80
N VAL A 56 -3.10 3.65 -1.50
CA VAL A 56 -1.80 3.32 -0.88
C VAL A 56 -0.62 3.83 -1.72
N SER A 57 -0.77 3.91 -3.04
CA SER A 57 0.26 4.46 -3.94
C SER A 57 0.54 5.94 -3.74
N GLN A 58 -0.39 6.68 -3.12
CA GLN A 58 -0.27 8.11 -2.81
C GLN A 58 0.37 8.35 -1.44
N MET A 59 0.63 7.30 -0.68
CA MET A 59 1.32 7.39 0.61
C MET A 59 2.78 7.79 0.44
N THR A 60 3.28 8.53 1.41
CA THR A 60 4.66 9.00 1.43
C THR A 60 5.52 8.23 2.43
N GLN A 61 4.91 7.62 3.46
CA GLN A 61 5.66 6.85 4.45
C GLN A 61 6.01 5.44 4.02
N ILE A 62 5.14 4.76 3.27
CA ILE A 62 5.36 3.37 2.87
C ILE A 62 6.02 3.34 1.49
N ASN A 63 7.29 2.94 1.44
CA ASN A 63 7.96 2.68 0.18
C ASN A 63 7.54 1.31 -0.36
N VAL A 64 7.25 1.23 -1.66
CA VAL A 64 6.95 -0.03 -2.38
C VAL A 64 8.02 -1.10 -2.10
N PHE A 65 9.28 -0.70 -1.95
CA PHE A 65 10.38 -1.59 -1.61
C PHE A 65 10.24 -2.26 -0.23
N GLU A 66 9.65 -1.58 0.76
CA GLU A 66 9.39 -2.17 2.08
C GLU A 66 8.29 -3.23 2.03
N LEU A 67 7.27 -3.02 1.20
CA LEU A 67 6.23 -4.03 0.94
C LEU A 67 6.81 -5.25 0.20
N PHE A 68 7.70 -5.03 -0.77
CA PHE A 68 8.39 -6.13 -1.48
C PHE A 68 9.35 -6.90 -0.58
N ARG A 69 9.97 -6.26 0.42
CA ARG A 69 10.84 -6.95 1.38
C ARG A 69 10.09 -8.03 2.18
N GLY A 70 8.79 -7.85 2.42
CA GLY A 70 7.93 -8.88 3.04
C GLY A 70 7.65 -10.09 2.12
N ALA A 71 7.77 -9.93 0.81
CA ALA A 71 7.56 -10.99 -0.19
C ALA A 71 8.81 -11.84 -0.48
N ASN A 72 9.88 -11.67 0.31
CA ASN A 72 11.19 -12.29 0.07
C ASN A 72 11.16 -13.84 0.05
N THR A 73 10.13 -14.48 0.63
CA THR A 73 9.93 -15.93 0.59
C THR A 73 9.31 -16.42 -0.72
N LEU A 74 8.50 -15.60 -1.39
CA LEU A 74 7.83 -15.93 -2.65
C LEU A 74 8.78 -15.84 -3.85
N MET A 75 9.73 -14.91 -3.80
CA MET A 75 10.70 -14.65 -4.86
C MET A 75 11.61 -15.85 -5.20
N PRO A 76 12.23 -16.57 -4.24
CA PRO A 76 13.02 -17.77 -4.54
C PRO A 76 12.16 -18.94 -5.03
N LEU A 77 10.92 -19.06 -4.56
CA LEU A 77 9.99 -20.11 -5.00
C LEU A 77 9.63 -19.91 -6.49
N MET A 78 9.32 -18.68 -6.89
CA MET A 78 9.06 -18.34 -8.29
C MET A 78 10.29 -18.56 -9.16
N GLY A 79 11.49 -18.22 -8.67
CA GLY A 79 12.75 -18.52 -9.34
C GLY A 79 12.96 -20.01 -9.57
N LEU A 80 12.68 -20.86 -8.57
CA LEU A 80 12.77 -22.31 -8.69
C LEU A 80 11.80 -22.86 -9.75
N PHE A 81 10.55 -22.39 -9.77
CA PHE A 81 9.57 -22.81 -10.78
C PHE A 81 9.99 -22.43 -12.20
N ILE A 82 10.53 -21.22 -12.40
CA ILE A 82 11.05 -20.79 -13.71
C ILE A 82 12.21 -21.69 -14.16
N MET A 83 13.13 -22.02 -13.24
CA MET A 83 14.25 -22.91 -13.55
C MET A 83 13.79 -24.31 -13.97
N ILE A 84 12.83 -24.89 -13.24
CA ILE A 84 12.24 -26.20 -13.58
C ILE A 84 11.56 -26.15 -14.96
N PHE A 85 10.81 -25.08 -15.23
CA PHE A 85 10.10 -24.91 -16.50
C PHE A 85 11.07 -24.81 -17.69
N VAL A 86 12.13 -24.00 -17.57
CA VAL A 86 13.17 -23.87 -18.60
C VAL A 86 13.89 -25.20 -18.83
N LEU A 87 14.22 -25.92 -17.75
CA LEU A 87 14.86 -27.23 -17.85
C LEU A 87 13.94 -28.25 -18.55
N GLY A 88 12.65 -28.23 -18.27
CA GLY A 88 11.63 -29.05 -18.95
C GLY A 88 11.54 -28.76 -20.45
N ILE A 89 11.56 -27.49 -20.85
CA ILE A 89 11.57 -27.10 -22.27
C ILE A 89 12.85 -27.59 -22.94
N LEU A 90 14.02 -27.37 -22.34
CA LEU A 90 15.31 -27.77 -22.92
C LEU A 90 15.42 -29.29 -23.09
N THR A 91 14.99 -30.05 -22.08
CA THR A 91 14.96 -31.52 -22.15
C THR A 91 13.95 -32.01 -23.18
N GLY A 92 12.77 -31.40 -23.26
CA GLY A 92 11.75 -31.72 -24.27
C GLY A 92 12.24 -31.48 -25.71
N ILE A 93 12.87 -30.33 -25.97
CA ILE A 93 13.46 -30.02 -27.29
C ILE A 93 14.55 -31.02 -27.66
N LYS A 94 15.39 -31.43 -26.70
CA LYS A 94 16.49 -32.38 -26.93
C LYS A 94 15.98 -33.79 -27.22
N ILE A 95 14.88 -34.20 -26.59
CA ILE A 95 14.22 -35.50 -26.86
C ILE A 95 13.52 -35.47 -28.22
N SER A 96 12.84 -34.38 -28.59
CA SER A 96 12.14 -34.26 -29.87
C SER A 96 13.06 -34.23 -31.10
N LYS A 97 14.33 -33.85 -30.92
CA LYS A 97 15.34 -33.78 -32.00
C LYS A 97 16.12 -35.09 -32.21
N LYS A 98 15.93 -36.09 -31.35
CA LYS A 98 16.58 -37.40 -31.44
C LYS A 98 15.60 -38.43 -31.99
#